data_AF-A0A0H3K574-F1
#
_entry.id   AF-A0A0H3K574-F1
#
_cell.length_a   1.000
_cell.length_b   1.000
_cell.length_c   1.000
_cell.angle_alpha   90.00
_cell.angle_beta   90.00
_cell.angle_gamma   90.00
#
_symmetry.space_group_name_H-M   'P 1'
#
loop_
_entity.id
_entity.type
_entity.pdbx_description
1 polymer ?
#
loop_
_entity_poly.entity_id
_entity_poly.type
_entity_poly.pdbx_seq_one_letter_code
_entity_poly.pdbx_strand_id
1 'polypeptide(L)'
;MTAFQARLRWPLLALLLVVSGPPANADTVTGSGNLRQQRPVQRLQGNCPTQIQLTTSWRWYEGGGEHLVIPETTATAGRSRYVTGTAKTAEYQAPLLPDFASCVAEVRPSADFPYRLVWKAGRLTFRVELPADTPANPSRISQRAILDGRPYVRWQIAD
;
A
#
# COMPACT_ATOMS: atom_id res chain seq x y z
N MET A 1 48.40 -3.74 -60.39
CA MET A 1 47.43 -3.13 -59.46
C MET A 1 46.92 -4.24 -58.55
N THR A 2 47.28 -4.14 -57.28
CA THR A 2 47.39 -5.24 -56.32
C THR A 2 46.11 -5.34 -55.49
N ALA A 3 45.62 -6.57 -55.30
CA ALA A 3 44.39 -6.88 -54.56
C ALA A 3 44.55 -6.66 -53.04
N PHE A 4 43.54 -6.05 -52.41
CA PHE A 4 43.44 -5.91 -50.95
C PHE A 4 42.31 -6.81 -50.44
N GLN A 5 42.67 -7.91 -49.77
CA GLN A 5 41.74 -8.76 -49.03
C GLN A 5 41.48 -8.14 -47.65
N ALA A 6 40.26 -7.65 -47.41
CA ALA A 6 39.80 -7.27 -46.08
C ALA A 6 39.13 -8.48 -45.41
N ARG A 7 39.76 -9.02 -44.35
CA ARG A 7 39.20 -10.08 -43.51
C ARG A 7 38.17 -9.46 -42.55
N LEU A 8 36.88 -9.73 -42.76
CA LEU A 8 35.84 -9.44 -41.78
C LEU A 8 36.00 -10.38 -40.57
N ARG A 9 36.28 -9.82 -39.40
CA ARG A 9 36.15 -10.49 -38.10
C ARG A 9 34.76 -10.18 -37.54
N TRP A 10 33.90 -11.19 -37.47
CA TRP A 10 32.64 -11.13 -36.71
C TRP A 10 32.93 -11.41 -35.24
N PRO A 11 32.49 -10.56 -34.27
CA PRO A 11 32.47 -10.95 -32.89
C PRO A 11 31.19 -11.75 -32.61
N LEU A 12 31.36 -12.95 -32.05
CA LEU A 12 30.28 -13.72 -31.44
C LEU A 12 29.71 -12.91 -30.25
N LEU A 13 28.48 -12.43 -30.38
CA LEU A 13 27.69 -11.98 -29.24
C LEU A 13 27.22 -13.22 -28.47
N ALA A 14 27.72 -13.38 -27.25
CA ALA A 14 27.19 -14.36 -26.29
C ALA A 14 25.82 -13.89 -25.79
N LEU A 15 24.77 -14.61 -26.19
CA LEU A 15 23.40 -14.42 -25.71
C LEU A 15 23.29 -15.07 -24.31
N LEU A 16 23.39 -14.25 -23.25
CA LEU A 16 23.06 -14.67 -21.89
C LEU A 16 21.54 -14.74 -21.74
N LEU A 17 20.97 -15.93 -21.91
CA LEU A 17 19.62 -16.27 -21.48
C LEU A 17 19.58 -16.25 -19.95
N VAL A 18 19.15 -15.13 -19.36
CA VAL A 18 18.75 -15.10 -17.96
C VAL A 18 17.41 -15.84 -17.88
N VAL A 19 17.45 -17.11 -17.49
CA VAL A 19 16.27 -17.84 -17.05
C VAL A 19 15.84 -17.19 -15.75
N SER A 20 14.88 -16.28 -15.81
CA SER A 20 14.19 -15.76 -14.63
C SER A 20 13.40 -16.91 -14.02
N GLY A 21 14.00 -17.62 -13.08
CA GLY A 21 13.26 -18.52 -12.20
C GLY A 21 12.17 -17.73 -11.45
N PRO A 22 11.02 -18.33 -11.17
CA PRO A 22 10.03 -17.69 -10.31
C PRO A 22 10.69 -17.33 -8.97
N PRO A 23 10.35 -16.19 -8.34
CA PRO A 23 10.87 -15.88 -7.02
C PRO A 23 10.53 -17.03 -6.08
N ALA A 24 11.56 -17.59 -5.45
CA ALA A 24 11.44 -18.55 -4.38
C ALA A 24 10.71 -17.86 -3.23
N ASN A 25 9.39 -18.04 -3.15
CA ASN A 25 8.48 -17.88 -2.00
C ASN A 25 7.05 -18.19 -2.48
N ALA A 26 6.85 -19.36 -3.08
CA ALA A 26 5.53 -19.93 -3.27
C ALA A 26 5.35 -21.05 -2.24
N ASP A 27 5.37 -20.67 -0.96
CA ASP A 27 4.94 -21.54 0.12
C ASP A 27 3.41 -21.55 0.15
N THR A 28 2.86 -22.74 0.16
CA THR A 28 1.43 -23.09 0.21
C THR A 28 0.69 -22.26 1.27
N VAL A 29 -0.34 -21.53 0.83
CA VAL A 29 -0.82 -20.27 1.42
C VAL A 29 -1.75 -20.48 2.63
N THR A 30 -1.20 -20.96 3.74
CA THR A 30 -1.84 -20.83 5.07
C THR A 30 -0.91 -20.08 6.00
N GLY A 31 -1.31 -18.88 6.42
CA GLY A 31 -0.52 -18.05 7.32
C GLY A 31 -1.31 -16.86 7.85
N SER A 32 -1.03 -16.48 9.10
CA SER A 32 -1.54 -15.25 9.71
C SER A 32 -0.39 -14.45 10.30
N GLY A 33 -0.41 -13.14 10.10
CA GLY A 33 0.59 -12.23 10.65
C GLY A 33 -0.05 -10.97 11.20
N ASN A 34 0.57 -10.39 12.22
CA ASN A 34 0.30 -9.04 12.68
C ASN A 34 1.61 -8.26 12.60
N LEU A 35 1.58 -7.11 11.94
CA LEU A 35 2.77 -6.32 11.71
C LEU A 35 2.51 -4.87 12.06
N ARG A 36 3.41 -4.32 12.88
CA ARG A 36 3.55 -2.88 13.04
C ARG A 36 4.54 -2.40 12.00
N GLN A 37 4.06 -1.61 11.05
CA GLN A 37 4.85 -1.09 9.92
C GLN A 37 4.96 0.41 10.03
N GLN A 38 6.14 0.96 9.75
CA GLN A 38 6.32 2.40 9.59
C GLN A 38 6.32 2.72 8.09
N ARG A 39 5.54 3.71 7.69
CA ARG A 39 5.47 4.19 6.31
C ARG A 39 6.02 5.61 6.24
N PRO A 40 6.94 5.90 5.30
CA PRO A 40 7.47 7.24 5.13
C PRO A 40 6.37 8.18 4.67
N VAL A 41 6.35 9.38 5.24
CA VAL A 41 5.44 10.45 4.87
C VAL A 41 6.16 11.38 3.90
N GLN A 42 5.59 11.57 2.72
CA GLN A 42 6.09 12.50 1.72
C GLN A 42 5.63 13.91 2.09
N ARG A 43 6.51 14.63 2.80
CA ARG A 43 6.25 16.02 3.20
C ARG A 43 6.38 16.95 2.01
N LEU A 44 5.37 17.78 1.79
CA LEU A 44 5.37 18.84 0.79
C LEU A 44 5.55 20.21 1.45
N GLN A 45 4.89 20.46 2.59
CA GLN A 45 4.94 21.74 3.30
C GLN A 45 4.57 21.58 4.79
N GLY A 46 5.05 22.51 5.63
CA GLY A 46 4.60 22.68 7.01
C GLY A 46 5.19 21.67 7.99
N ASN A 47 4.63 21.67 9.21
CA ASN A 47 5.05 20.75 10.27
C ASN A 47 4.32 19.41 10.11
N CYS A 48 5.03 18.41 9.60
CA CYS A 48 4.48 17.08 9.29
C CYS A 48 5.31 15.98 9.96
N PRO A 49 4.67 14.84 10.32
CA PRO A 49 5.42 13.66 10.73
C PRO A 49 6.35 13.19 9.59
N THR A 50 7.48 12.58 9.94
CA THR A 50 8.39 11.95 8.97
C THR A 50 7.91 10.56 8.55
N GLN A 51 7.16 9.90 9.43
CA GLN A 51 6.63 8.56 9.24
C GLN A 51 5.31 8.40 9.99
N ILE A 52 4.50 7.43 9.54
CA ILE A 52 3.31 6.99 10.27
C ILE A 52 3.40 5.50 10.57
N GLN A 53 3.01 5.12 11.78
CA GLN A 53 2.88 3.72 12.15
C GLN A 53 1.51 3.19 11.71
N LEU A 54 1.50 1.97 11.19
CA LEU A 54 0.32 1.21 10.81
C LEU A 54 0.33 -0.10 11.58
N THR A 55 -0.82 -0.52 12.07
CA THR A 55 -1.04 -1.91 12.48
C THR A 55 -1.78 -2.60 11.35
N THR A 56 -1.13 -3.59 10.76
CA THR A 56 -1.73 -4.44 9.72
C THR A 56 -1.81 -5.87 10.20
N SER A 57 -2.80 -6.60 9.73
CA SER A 57 -2.81 -8.05 9.87
C SER A 57 -3.34 -8.69 8.60
N TRP A 58 -2.95 -9.93 8.37
CA TRP A 58 -3.52 -10.75 7.32
C TRP A 58 -3.75 -12.16 7.83
N ARG A 59 -4.67 -12.85 7.16
CA ARG A 59 -4.94 -14.27 7.37
C ARG A 59 -5.33 -14.88 6.05
N TRP A 60 -4.64 -15.94 5.65
CA TRP A 60 -4.99 -16.76 4.49
C TRP A 60 -5.72 -18.03 4.92
N TYR A 61 -6.66 -18.47 4.11
CA TYR A 61 -7.43 -19.70 4.26
C TYR A 61 -7.68 -20.31 2.87
N GLU A 62 -8.10 -21.56 2.82
CA GLU A 62 -8.50 -22.18 1.56
C GLU A 62 -9.63 -21.36 0.92
N GLY A 63 -9.42 -20.88 -0.29
CA GLY A 63 -10.40 -20.05 -0.98
C GLY A 63 -10.20 -18.54 -0.84
N GLY A 64 -9.14 -18.06 -0.15
CA GLY A 64 -8.90 -16.63 -0.02
C GLY A 64 -8.15 -16.17 1.22
N GLY A 65 -8.46 -14.95 1.64
CA GLY A 65 -7.83 -14.30 2.78
C GLY A 65 -8.58 -13.10 3.32
N GLU A 66 -8.04 -12.54 4.39
CA GLU A 66 -8.51 -11.33 5.03
C GLU A 66 -7.31 -10.45 5.37
N HIS A 67 -7.53 -9.14 5.24
CA HIS A 67 -6.57 -8.12 5.62
C HIS A 67 -7.22 -7.07 6.51
N LEU A 68 -6.38 -6.43 7.30
CA LEU A 68 -6.70 -5.39 8.27
C LEU A 68 -5.70 -4.25 8.12
N VAL A 69 -6.17 -3.01 8.29
CA VAL A 69 -5.31 -1.85 8.54
C VAL A 69 -5.91 -0.91 9.59
N ILE A 70 -5.05 -0.43 10.48
CA ILE A 70 -5.33 0.61 11.49
C ILE A 70 -4.15 1.59 11.48
N PRO A 71 -4.29 2.79 10.89
CA PRO A 71 -3.25 3.80 10.97
C PRO A 71 -3.22 4.49 12.34
N GLU A 72 -2.02 4.73 12.87
CA GLU A 72 -1.82 5.49 14.09
C GLU A 72 -1.90 6.99 13.81
N THR A 73 -3.13 7.51 13.75
CA THR A 73 -3.39 8.91 13.39
C THR A 73 -3.41 9.86 14.58
N THR A 74 -3.58 9.35 15.81
CA THR A 74 -3.90 10.17 16.99
C THR A 74 -2.76 11.11 17.41
N ALA A 75 -1.53 10.79 17.01
CA ALA A 75 -0.37 11.66 17.25
C ALA A 75 -0.38 12.96 16.42
N THR A 76 -1.16 13.01 15.33
CA THR A 76 -1.15 14.17 14.40
C THR A 76 -2.54 14.75 14.13
N ALA A 77 -3.60 13.99 14.44
CA ALA A 77 -4.97 14.36 14.21
C ALA A 77 -5.84 13.90 15.39
N GLY A 78 -6.98 14.57 15.57
CA GLY A 78 -7.97 14.19 16.57
C GLY A 78 -8.72 12.90 16.22
N ARG A 79 -9.89 12.73 16.82
CA ARG A 79 -10.75 11.56 16.58
C ARG A 79 -11.19 11.50 15.12
N SER A 80 -10.98 10.35 14.49
CA SER A 80 -11.47 10.08 13.14
C SER A 80 -12.99 9.92 13.12
N ARG A 81 -13.59 10.33 12.00
CA ARG A 81 -14.96 10.03 11.61
C ARG A 81 -14.95 9.28 10.29
N TYR A 82 -15.86 8.32 10.14
CA TYR A 82 -16.16 7.74 8.84
C TYR A 82 -16.88 8.78 7.97
N VAL A 83 -16.52 8.89 6.70
CA VAL A 83 -17.09 9.87 5.77
C VAL A 83 -17.95 9.17 4.72
N THR A 84 -17.38 8.21 3.99
CA THR A 84 -18.06 7.52 2.90
C THR A 84 -17.35 6.24 2.52
N GLY A 85 -17.97 5.41 1.69
CA GLY A 85 -17.36 4.21 1.12
C GLY A 85 -18.35 3.32 0.38
N THR A 86 -17.78 2.35 -0.33
CA THR A 86 -18.49 1.28 -1.04
C THR A 86 -17.89 -0.07 -0.65
N ALA A 87 -18.30 -1.17 -1.27
CA ALA A 87 -17.61 -2.46 -1.12
C ALA A 87 -16.11 -2.40 -1.47
N LYS A 88 -15.65 -1.39 -2.21
CA LYS A 88 -14.26 -1.21 -2.64
C LYS A 88 -13.55 -0.03 -1.98
N THR A 89 -14.26 0.88 -1.35
CA THR A 89 -13.68 2.09 -0.77
C THR A 89 -14.11 2.33 0.66
N ALA A 90 -13.24 2.94 1.45
CA ALA A 90 -13.57 3.47 2.77
C ALA A 90 -12.75 4.72 3.03
N GLU A 91 -13.41 5.82 3.37
CA GLU A 91 -12.79 7.10 3.66
C GLU A 91 -13.13 7.59 5.06
N TYR A 92 -12.10 8.07 5.75
CA TYR A 92 -12.16 8.63 7.09
C TYR A 92 -11.47 9.99 7.11
N GLN A 93 -11.94 10.87 7.98
CA GLN A 93 -11.33 12.18 8.19
C GLN A 93 -11.16 12.45 9.68
N ALA A 94 -10.11 13.18 10.03
CA ALA A 94 -9.89 13.73 11.37
C ALA A 94 -9.38 15.18 11.24
N PRO A 95 -9.78 16.09 12.15
CA PRO A 95 -9.15 17.41 12.21
C PRO A 95 -7.67 17.24 12.64
N LEU A 96 -6.76 17.99 12.02
CA LEU A 96 -5.37 18.01 12.46
C LEU A 96 -5.26 18.66 13.83
N LEU A 97 -4.32 18.18 14.65
CA LEU A 97 -3.97 18.87 15.88
C LEU A 97 -3.29 20.21 15.54
N PRO A 98 -3.35 21.22 16.45
CA PRO A 98 -2.80 22.55 16.21
C PRO A 98 -1.36 22.54 15.68
N ASP A 99 -0.49 21.71 16.27
CA ASP A 99 0.93 21.61 15.87
C ASP A 99 1.12 21.11 14.43
N PHE A 100 0.12 20.43 13.86
CA PHE A 100 0.13 19.89 12.51
C PHE A 100 -0.80 20.66 11.56
N ALA A 101 -1.40 21.77 12.00
CA ALA A 101 -2.40 22.50 11.21
C ALA A 101 -1.86 23.00 9.85
N SER A 102 -0.56 23.26 9.76
CA SER A 102 0.13 23.68 8.53
C SER A 102 0.58 22.51 7.64
N CYS A 103 0.38 21.26 8.06
CA CYS A 103 0.92 20.11 7.36
C CYS A 103 0.26 19.90 5.99
N VAL A 104 1.11 19.81 4.96
CA VAL A 104 0.75 19.29 3.64
C VAL A 104 1.68 18.11 3.34
N ALA A 105 1.13 16.90 3.37
CA ALA A 105 1.90 15.68 3.15
C ALA A 105 1.01 14.52 2.72
N GLU A 106 1.64 13.44 2.24
CA GLU A 106 0.92 12.21 1.90
C GLU A 106 1.71 10.93 2.17
N VAL A 107 0.98 9.84 2.40
CA VAL A 107 1.48 8.48 2.23
C VAL A 107 0.79 7.91 1.01
N ARG A 108 1.57 7.52 0.00
CA ARG A 108 1.05 6.96 -1.25
C ARG A 108 0.75 5.47 -1.11
N PRO A 109 -0.29 4.99 -1.81
CA PRO A 109 -0.53 3.56 -1.96
C PRO A 109 0.63 2.91 -2.72
N SER A 110 0.75 1.60 -2.56
CA SER A 110 1.67 0.75 -3.32
C SER A 110 0.97 -0.58 -3.65
N ALA A 111 1.62 -1.43 -4.45
CA ALA A 111 1.04 -2.73 -4.85
C ALA A 111 0.52 -3.54 -3.65
N ASP A 112 1.27 -3.57 -2.55
CA ASP A 112 0.90 -4.35 -1.36
C ASP A 112 -0.03 -3.61 -0.38
N PHE A 113 -0.25 -2.31 -0.57
CA PHE A 113 -0.89 -1.44 0.42
C PHE A 113 -1.86 -0.46 -0.27
N PRO A 114 -3.14 -0.84 -0.42
CA PRO A 114 -4.14 -0.13 -1.23
C PRO A 114 -4.76 1.06 -0.46
N TYR A 115 -3.95 1.81 0.26
CA TYR A 115 -4.42 2.91 1.09
C TYR A 115 -3.54 4.15 1.01
N ARG A 116 -4.18 5.30 1.17
CA ARG A 116 -3.57 6.62 1.11
C ARG A 116 -3.88 7.39 2.40
N LEU A 117 -2.89 8.15 2.87
CA LEU A 117 -3.10 9.19 3.87
C LEU A 117 -2.74 10.55 3.29
N VAL A 118 -3.53 11.56 3.59
CA VAL A 118 -3.28 12.94 3.16
C VAL A 118 -3.50 13.87 4.35
N TRP A 119 -2.49 14.68 4.66
CA TRP A 119 -2.60 15.83 5.54
C TRP A 119 -2.73 17.05 4.65
N LYS A 120 -3.86 17.76 4.72
CA LYS A 120 -4.09 18.99 3.95
C LYS A 120 -5.27 19.76 4.52
N ALA A 121 -5.20 21.09 4.45
CA ALA A 121 -6.30 21.99 4.82
C ALA A 121 -6.88 21.72 6.23
N GLY A 122 -5.99 21.52 7.20
CA GLY A 122 -6.36 21.26 8.59
C GLY A 122 -7.03 19.91 8.83
N ARG A 123 -6.96 18.96 7.89
CA ARG A 123 -7.50 17.61 8.03
C ARG A 123 -6.50 16.54 7.65
N LEU A 124 -6.60 15.40 8.33
CA LEU A 124 -6.08 14.12 7.89
C LEU A 124 -7.21 13.36 7.21
N THR A 125 -6.97 12.89 5.99
CA THR A 125 -7.85 11.96 5.27
C THR A 125 -7.14 10.62 5.13
N PHE A 126 -7.78 9.54 5.59
CA PHE A 126 -7.35 8.18 5.34
C PHE A 126 -8.35 7.50 4.41
N ARG A 127 -7.86 6.92 3.31
CA ARG A 127 -8.69 6.24 2.32
C ARG A 127 -8.10 4.89 1.95
N VAL A 128 -8.93 3.86 2.00
CA VAL A 128 -8.67 2.55 1.39
C VAL A 128 -9.42 2.48 0.08
N GLU A 129 -8.76 2.00 -0.97
CA GLU A 129 -9.33 1.78 -2.30
C GLU A 129 -8.81 0.47 -2.88
N LEU A 130 -9.66 -0.56 -2.81
CA LEU A 130 -9.33 -1.88 -3.32
C LEU A 130 -9.32 -1.88 -4.85
N PRO A 131 -8.44 -2.68 -5.48
CA PRO A 131 -8.46 -2.83 -6.92
C PRO A 131 -9.78 -3.42 -7.43
N ALA A 132 -10.02 -3.25 -8.72
CA ALA A 132 -11.10 -3.94 -9.41
C ALA A 132 -10.95 -5.46 -9.27
N ASP A 133 -12.07 -6.17 -9.23
CA ASP A 133 -12.05 -7.63 -9.18
C ASP A 133 -11.45 -8.21 -10.46
N THR A 134 -10.72 -9.29 -10.28
CA THR A 134 -10.37 -10.21 -11.37
C THR A 134 -11.00 -11.57 -11.06
N PRO A 135 -11.21 -12.44 -12.07
CA PRO A 135 -11.77 -13.78 -11.81
C PRO A 135 -10.99 -14.60 -10.77
N ALA A 136 -9.68 -14.32 -10.60
CA ALA A 136 -8.81 -15.03 -9.67
C ALA A 136 -8.60 -14.29 -8.33
N ASN A 137 -9.10 -13.06 -8.19
CA ASN A 137 -8.91 -12.26 -6.97
C ASN A 137 -10.11 -11.32 -6.71
N PRO A 138 -11.34 -11.84 -6.55
CA PRO A 138 -12.43 -11.03 -6.02
C PRO A 138 -12.10 -10.48 -4.61
N SER A 139 -12.52 -9.25 -4.29
CA SER A 139 -12.27 -8.63 -2.99
C SER A 139 -13.39 -7.71 -2.52
N ARG A 140 -13.54 -7.54 -1.21
CA ARG A 140 -14.53 -6.60 -0.64
C ARG A 140 -14.15 -6.13 0.76
N ILE A 141 -14.43 -4.87 1.06
CA ILE A 141 -14.34 -4.33 2.41
C ILE A 141 -15.49 -4.91 3.25
N SER A 142 -15.13 -5.78 4.20
CA SER A 142 -16.05 -6.49 5.09
C SER A 142 -16.36 -5.71 6.37
N GLN A 143 -15.45 -4.84 6.83
CA GLN A 143 -15.68 -4.02 8.02
C GLN A 143 -15.09 -2.61 7.90
N ARG A 144 -15.85 -1.64 8.41
CA ARG A 144 -15.47 -0.23 8.55
C ARG A 144 -15.81 0.17 9.98
N ALA A 145 -14.83 0.68 10.73
CA ALA A 145 -15.04 1.07 12.12
C ALA A 145 -14.07 2.18 12.53
N ILE A 146 -14.24 2.68 13.76
CA ILE A 146 -13.31 3.58 14.42
C ILE A 146 -12.90 2.91 15.73
N LEU A 147 -11.60 2.64 15.91
CA LEU A 147 -11.05 1.98 17.11
C LEU A 147 -10.16 2.98 17.86
N ASP A 148 -10.55 3.36 19.08
CA ASP A 148 -9.86 4.38 19.89
C ASP A 148 -9.60 5.69 19.13
N GLY A 149 -10.56 6.07 18.29
CA GLY A 149 -10.47 7.27 17.45
C GLY A 149 -9.62 7.13 16.19
N ARG A 150 -9.09 5.95 15.91
CA ARG A 150 -8.34 5.64 14.67
C ARG A 150 -9.25 4.95 13.65
N PRO A 151 -9.02 5.17 12.35
CA PRO A 151 -9.68 4.40 11.31
C PRO A 151 -9.40 2.91 11.44
N TYR A 152 -10.39 2.08 11.13
CA TYR A 152 -10.26 0.63 11.07
C TYR A 152 -10.91 0.14 9.79
N VAL A 153 -10.14 -0.59 8.97
CA VAL A 153 -10.67 -1.21 7.74
C VAL A 153 -10.22 -2.65 7.66
N ARG A 154 -11.17 -3.52 7.32
CA ARG A 154 -10.94 -4.94 7.07
C ARG A 154 -11.54 -5.30 5.72
N TRP A 155 -10.82 -6.10 4.93
CA TRP A 155 -11.31 -6.59 3.66
C TRP A 155 -10.96 -8.05 3.45
N GLN A 156 -11.77 -8.70 2.64
CA GLN A 156 -11.61 -10.09 2.23
C GLN A 156 -11.17 -10.14 0.79
N ILE A 157 -10.37 -11.15 0.46
CA ILE A 157 -10.00 -11.55 -0.89
C ILE A 157 -10.46 -13.01 -1.01
N ALA A 158 -11.07 -13.39 -2.12
CA ALA A 158 -11.32 -14.78 -2.46
C ALA A 158 -10.54 -15.12 -3.75
N ASP A 159 -10.32 -16.41 -4.00
CA ASP A 159 -9.72 -16.92 -5.23
C ASP A 159 -10.76 -17.32 -6.28
#